data_AF-C1AVC1-F1
#
_entry.id   AF-C1AVC1-F1
#
_cell.length_a   1.000
_cell.length_b   1.000
_cell.length_c   1.000
_cell.angle_alpha   90.00
_cell.angle_beta   90.00
_cell.angle_gamma   90.00
#
_symmetry.space_group_name_H-M   'P 1'
#
loop_
_entity.id
_entity.type
_entity.pdbx_description
1 polymer ?
#
loop_
_entity_poly.entity_id
_entity_poly.type
_entity_poly.pdbx_seq_one_letter_code
_entity_poly.pdbx_strand_id
1 'polypeptide(L)'
;MPNFSAPGTSPFHAQCFAALWAAWHAHEVPASPGLLDTVLRLPLMDSRRARTELGWEPRYPPRDTLAEFFHGLRDGTGMPTAPLAEDSVGGRLRELATGLGQRP
;
A
#
# COMPACT_ATOMS: atom_id res chain seq x y z
N MET A 1 -12.69 -22.80 -12.47
CA MET A 1 -11.64 -22.47 -11.48
C MET A 1 -10.63 -21.56 -12.17
N PRO A 2 -10.53 -20.26 -11.85
CA PRO A 2 -9.50 -19.42 -12.46
C PRO A 2 -8.11 -19.92 -12.02
N ASN A 3 -7.24 -20.14 -13.00
CA ASN A 3 -5.86 -20.60 -12.82
C ASN A 3 -5.00 -19.41 -12.39
N PHE A 4 -4.75 -19.27 -11.09
CA PHE A 4 -3.76 -18.34 -10.55
C PHE A 4 -2.37 -18.96 -10.71
N SER A 5 -1.82 -18.90 -11.92
CA SER A 5 -0.43 -19.29 -12.15
C SER A 5 0.47 -18.35 -11.35
N ALA A 6 1.31 -18.90 -10.47
CA ALA A 6 2.30 -18.11 -9.73
C ALA A 6 3.21 -17.40 -10.76
N PRO A 7 3.34 -16.06 -10.71
CA PRO A 7 4.26 -15.37 -11.60
C PRO A 7 5.66 -15.94 -11.39
N GLY A 8 6.32 -16.35 -12.48
CA GLY A 8 7.71 -16.80 -12.43
C GLY A 8 8.56 -15.73 -11.75
N THR A 9 9.36 -16.11 -10.76
CA THR A 9 10.22 -15.18 -10.01
C THR A 9 11.30 -14.63 -10.93
N SER A 10 11.01 -13.49 -11.55
CA SER A 10 12.01 -12.75 -12.31
C SER A 10 13.13 -12.28 -11.37
N PRO A 11 14.38 -12.16 -11.85
CA PRO A 11 15.49 -11.67 -11.04
C PRO A 11 15.24 -10.24 -10.49
N PHE A 12 14.39 -9.46 -11.18
CA PHE A 12 13.95 -8.14 -10.71
C PHE A 12 13.08 -8.23 -9.44
N HIS A 13 12.13 -9.18 -9.39
CA HIS A 13 11.29 -9.37 -8.21
C HIS A 13 12.14 -9.70 -6.97
N ALA A 14 13.12 -10.60 -7.11
CA ALA A 14 14.01 -10.98 -6.01
C ALA A 14 14.82 -9.79 -5.45
N GLN A 15 15.32 -8.90 -6.32
CA GLN A 15 16.09 -7.72 -5.92
C GLN A 15 15.23 -6.70 -5.16
N CYS A 16 14.03 -6.38 -5.67
CA CYS A 16 13.09 -5.50 -4.98
C CYS A 16 12.67 -6.08 -3.62
N PHE A 17 12.44 -7.39 -3.56
CA PHE A 17 12.05 -8.07 -2.33
C PHE A 17 13.14 -8.01 -1.26
N ALA A 18 14.40 -8.26 -1.64
CA ALA A 18 15.54 -8.18 -0.74
C ALA A 18 15.77 -6.76 -0.21
N ALA A 19 15.67 -5.75 -1.07
CA ALA A 19 15.80 -4.34 -0.68
C ALA A 19 14.69 -3.92 0.30
N LEU A 20 13.44 -4.30 0.01
CA LEU A 20 12.31 -4.02 0.89
C LEU A 20 12.43 -4.74 2.24
N TRP A 21 12.91 -5.99 2.23
CA TRP A 21 13.15 -6.77 3.44
C TRP A 21 14.17 -6.09 4.36
N ALA A 22 15.31 -5.65 3.80
CA ALA A 22 16.32 -4.93 4.56
C ALA A 22 15.79 -3.59 5.11
N ALA A 23 15.09 -2.80 4.29
CA ALA A 23 14.54 -1.52 4.70
C ALA A 23 13.45 -1.65 5.79
N TRP A 24 12.59 -2.68 5.71
CA TRP A 24 11.59 -2.98 6.73
C TRP A 24 12.23 -3.38 8.06
N HIS A 25 13.24 -4.25 8.03
CA HIS A 25 13.97 -4.66 9.25
C HIS A 25 14.79 -3.52 9.86
N ALA A 26 15.22 -2.56 9.05
CA ALA A 26 15.84 -1.31 9.50
C ALA A 26 14.83 -0.27 10.01
N HIS A 27 13.51 -0.54 9.95
CA HIS A 27 12.45 0.41 10.26
C HIS A 27 12.43 1.69 9.39
N GLU A 28 13.09 1.66 8.24
CA GLU A 28 13.17 2.79 7.29
C GLU A 28 11.89 2.97 6.48
N VAL A 29 11.12 1.88 6.29
CA VAL A 29 9.87 1.91 5.54
C VAL A 29 8.77 1.14 6.29
N PRO A 30 7.53 1.66 6.34
CA PRO A 30 6.39 0.99 6.96
C PRO A 30 5.69 0.01 5.99
N ALA A 31 6.44 -0.66 5.12
CA ALA A 31 5.90 -1.66 4.18
C ALA A 31 6.63 -2.99 4.33
N SER A 32 5.91 -4.03 4.77
CA SER A 32 6.51 -5.36 4.91
C SER A 32 6.63 -6.06 3.55
N PRO A 33 7.63 -6.93 3.35
CA PRO A 33 7.75 -7.71 2.11
C PRO A 33 6.53 -8.59 1.82
N GLY A 34 5.90 -9.14 2.87
CA GLY A 34 4.67 -9.92 2.73
C GLY A 34 3.48 -9.09 2.24
N LEU A 35 3.40 -7.81 2.61
CA LEU A 35 2.38 -6.90 2.10
C LEU A 35 2.57 -6.66 0.59
N LEU A 36 3.82 -6.45 0.14
CA LEU A 36 4.12 -6.30 -1.29
C LEU A 36 3.73 -7.55 -2.07
N ASP A 37 4.12 -8.74 -1.60
CA ASP A 37 3.74 -10.01 -2.25
C ASP A 37 2.23 -10.18 -2.33
N THR A 38 1.52 -9.82 -1.25
CA THR A 38 0.06 -9.87 -1.21
C THR A 38 -0.54 -8.99 -2.28
N VAL A 39 -0.14 -7.71 -2.35
CA VAL A 39 -0.66 -6.74 -3.34
C VAL A 39 -0.38 -7.19 -4.77
N LEU A 40 0.81 -7.71 -5.05
CA LEU A 40 1.19 -8.19 -6.39
C LEU A 40 0.41 -9.44 -6.84
N ARG A 41 -0.19 -10.17 -5.90
CA ARG A 41 -1.00 -11.36 -6.17
C ARG A 41 -2.50 -11.10 -6.11
N LEU A 42 -2.94 -9.88 -5.78
CA LEU A 42 -4.37 -9.58 -5.69
C LEU A 42 -5.03 -9.74 -7.07
N PRO A 43 -6.18 -10.43 -7.15
CA PRO A 43 -6.92 -10.54 -8.39
C PRO A 43 -7.42 -9.15 -8.81
N LEU A 44 -7.20 -8.81 -10.08
CA LEU A 44 -7.76 -7.58 -10.66
C LEU A 44 -9.25 -7.78 -10.96
N MET A 45 -10.08 -6.86 -10.46
CA MET A 45 -11.52 -6.84 -10.74
C MET A 45 -11.79 -6.30 -12.15
N ASP A 46 -12.66 -6.98 -12.91
CA ASP A 46 -13.17 -6.44 -14.17
C ASP A 46 -14.14 -5.28 -13.91
N SER A 47 -13.77 -4.07 -14.37
CA SER A 47 -14.56 -2.85 -14.23
C SER A 47 -15.45 -2.57 -15.45
N ARG A 48 -15.59 -3.51 -16.40
CA ARG A 48 -16.37 -3.34 -17.64
C ARG A 48 -17.81 -2.94 -17.36
N ARG A 49 -18.46 -3.57 -16.39
CA ARG A 49 -19.87 -3.28 -16.06
C ARG A 49 -20.07 -1.83 -15.61
N ALA A 50 -19.18 -1.31 -14.76
CA ALA A 50 -19.22 0.09 -14.33
C ALA A 50 -19.06 1.05 -15.52
N ARG A 51 -18.19 0.72 -16.48
CA ARG A 51 -18.02 1.52 -17.70
C ARG A 51 -19.28 1.51 -18.57
N THR A 52 -19.89 0.34 -18.78
CA THR A 52 -21.01 0.19 -19.72
C THR A 52 -22.35 0.65 -19.15
N GLU A 53 -22.58 0.42 -17.86
CA GLU A 53 -23.88 0.73 -17.23
C GLU A 53 -23.90 2.11 -16.58
N LEU A 54 -22.77 2.58 -16.04
CA LEU A 54 -22.69 3.85 -15.30
C LEU A 54 -21.91 4.94 -16.06
N GLY A 55 -21.37 4.63 -17.24
CA GLY A 55 -20.47 5.55 -17.95
C GLY A 55 -19.22 5.89 -17.15
N TRP A 56 -18.83 5.05 -16.19
CA TRP A 56 -17.70 5.33 -15.31
C TRP A 56 -16.40 5.25 -16.10
N GLU A 57 -15.55 6.26 -15.96
CA GLU A 57 -14.19 6.26 -16.48
C GLU A 57 -13.19 6.71 -15.40
N PRO A 58 -11.98 6.10 -15.34
CA PRO A 58 -10.97 6.53 -14.39
C PRO A 58 -10.51 7.94 -14.73
N ARG A 59 -10.70 8.86 -13.78
CA ARG A 59 -10.29 10.27 -13.92
C ARG A 59 -8.77 10.45 -13.92
N TYR A 60 -8.05 9.59 -13.20
CA TYR A 60 -6.59 9.67 -13.04
C TYR A 60 -5.91 8.44 -13.65
N PRO A 61 -4.86 8.63 -14.47
CA PRO A 61 -4.15 7.53 -15.08
C PRO A 61 -3.32 6.77 -14.03
N PRO A 62 -3.15 5.44 -14.16
CA PRO A 62 -2.51 4.61 -13.14
C PRO A 62 -1.11 5.06 -12.72
N ARG A 63 -0.31 5.52 -13.69
CA ARG A 63 1.04 6.05 -13.46
C ARG A 63 1.04 7.24 -12.50
N ASP A 64 0.15 8.19 -12.73
CA ASP A 64 0.12 9.43 -11.94
C ASP A 64 -0.42 9.13 -10.54
N THR A 65 -1.43 8.28 -10.44
CA THR A 65 -1.95 7.80 -9.14
C THR A 65 -0.87 7.11 -8.32
N LEU A 66 -0.04 6.27 -8.93
CA LEU A 66 1.07 5.61 -8.23
C LEU A 66 2.15 6.60 -7.80
N ALA A 67 2.49 7.58 -8.64
CA ALA A 67 3.46 8.61 -8.29
C ALA A 67 2.98 9.45 -7.09
N GLU A 68 1.74 9.92 -7.12
CA GLU A 68 1.10 10.65 -6.01
C GLU A 68 1.04 9.80 -4.73
N PHE A 69 0.71 8.52 -4.85
CA PHE A 69 0.71 7.59 -3.72
C PHE A 69 2.09 7.47 -3.05
N PHE A 70 3.16 7.29 -3.83
CA PHE A 70 4.52 7.22 -3.28
C PHE A 70 4.99 8.55 -2.68
N HIS A 71 4.55 9.67 -3.26
CA HIS A 71 4.80 10.99 -2.70
C HIS A 71 4.15 11.15 -1.32
N GLY A 72 2.85 10.82 -1.21
CA GLY A 72 2.13 10.85 0.08
C GLY A 72 2.71 9.90 1.13
N LEU A 73 3.16 8.70 0.73
CA LEU A 73 3.85 7.78 1.63
C LEU A 73 5.18 8.34 2.16
N ARG A 74 5.94 9.02 1.31
CA ARG A 74 7.23 9.63 1.70
C ARG A 74 7.01 10.80 2.66
N ASP A 75 6.03 11.64 2.39
CA ASP A 75 5.80 12.86 3.16
C ASP A 75 5.04 12.59 4.47
N GLY A 76 4.45 11.40 4.62
CA GLY A 76 3.63 11.04 5.79
C GLY A 76 2.37 11.89 5.92
N THR A 77 1.97 12.56 4.84
CA THR A 77 0.85 13.50 4.83
C THR A 77 -0.46 12.75 4.99
N GLY A 78 -1.22 13.14 6.01
CA GLY A 78 -2.54 12.62 6.25
C GLY A 78 -3.67 13.43 5.62
N MET A 79 -4.89 12.97 5.84
CA MET A 79 -6.13 13.72 5.64
C MET A 79 -6.81 13.96 7.00
N PRO A 80 -7.69 14.97 7.13
CA PRO A 80 -8.41 15.26 8.37
C PRO A 80 -9.53 14.24 8.64
N THR A 81 -9.18 12.95 8.69
CA THR A 81 -10.03 11.80 9.02
C THR A 81 -9.25 10.87 9.92
N ALA A 82 -9.86 10.32 10.98
CA ALA A 82 -9.14 9.63 12.04
C ALA A 82 -8.15 8.52 11.57
N PRO A 83 -8.48 7.66 10.58
CA PRO A 83 -7.53 6.62 10.11
C PRO A 83 -6.42 7.13 9.17
N LEU A 84 -6.59 8.33 8.61
CA LEU A 84 -5.63 8.95 7.71
C LEU A 84 -5.00 10.19 8.34
N ALA A 85 -5.15 10.41 9.65
CA ALA A 85 -4.53 11.53 10.31
C ALA A 85 -3.01 11.50 10.06
N GLU A 86 -2.40 12.67 9.89
CA GLU A 86 -0.96 12.79 9.67
C GLU A 86 -0.18 12.10 10.79
N ASP A 87 0.88 11.37 10.42
CA ASP A 87 1.73 10.71 11.40
C ASP A 87 2.59 11.78 12.08
N SER A 88 2.16 12.17 13.28
CA SER A 88 2.84 13.18 14.08
C SER A 88 3.33 12.56 15.37
N VAL A 89 4.50 13.02 15.83
CA VAL A 89 5.04 12.64 17.14
C VAL A 89 4.01 12.87 18.26
N GLY A 90 3.20 13.94 18.15
CA GLY A 90 2.10 14.22 19.07
C GLY A 90 0.93 13.22 18.97
N GLY A 91 0.59 12.75 17.77
CA GLY A 91 -0.40 11.70 17.53
C GLY A 91 0.05 10.35 18.11
N ARG A 92 1.31 9.97 17.89
CA ARG A 92 1.92 8.74 18.41
C ARG A 92 1.95 8.70 19.95
N LEU A 93 2.29 9.83 20.58
CA LEU A 93 2.25 9.96 22.04
C LEU A 93 0.81 9.86 22.58
N ARG A 94 -0.17 10.34 21.82
CA ARG A 94 -1.59 10.21 22.17
C ARG A 94 -2.09 8.76 22.00
N GLU A 95 -1.68 8.05 20.96
CA GLU A 95 -1.97 6.62 20.81
C GLU A 95 -1.45 5.80 22.00
N LEU A 96 -0.19 6.04 22.40
CA LEU A 96 0.40 5.43 23.60
C LEU A 96 -0.38 5.77 24.87
N ALA A 97 -0.79 7.03 25.03
CA ALA A 97 -1.58 7.47 26.19
C ALA A 97 -2.99 6.86 26.20
N THR A 98 -3.58 6.61 25.03
CA THR A 98 -4.90 5.98 24.90
C THR A 98 -4.88 4.45 24.92
N GLY A 99 -3.69 3.81 24.97
CA GLY A 99 -3.53 2.36 25.08
C GLY A 99 -3.71 1.59 23.77
N LEU A 100 -3.83 2.28 22.63
CA LEU A 100 -3.92 1.66 21.31
C LEU A 100 -2.51 1.30 20.83
N GLY A 101 -2.10 0.05 21.05
CA GLY A 101 -0.76 -0.45 20.68
C GLY A 101 -0.17 -1.49 21.62
N GLN A 102 -0.81 -1.77 22.76
CA GLN A 102 -0.45 -2.92 23.60
C GLN A 102 -0.82 -4.20 22.83
N ARG A 103 0.15 -4.79 22.13
CA ARG A 103 0.02 -6.15 21.61
C ARG A 103 -0.24 -7.10 22.80
N PRO A 104 -1.20 -8.04 22.70
CA PRO A 104 -1.32 -9.15 23.65
C PRO A 104 -0.12 -10.09 23.56
#